data_AF-A0A922XF45-F1
#
_entry.id   AF-A0A922XF45-F1
#
_cell.length_a   1.000
_cell.length_b   1.000
_cell.length_c   1.000
_cell.angle_alpha   90.00
_cell.angle_beta   90.00
_cell.angle_gamma   90.00
#
_symmetry.space_group_name_H-M   'P 1'
#
loop_
_entity.id
_entity.type
_entity.pdbx_description
1 polymer ?
#
loop_
_entity_poly.entity_id
_entity_poly.type
_entity_poly.pdbx_seq_one_letter_code
_entity_poly.pdbx_strand_id
1 'polypeptide(L)'
;MVALAVRYFWQKPVQCNARPLVFSAQASLDRGDAIAAGCKLKEAIRRWLVAECEYFGCAPRLRRPPSPKALARALKKAGHCTPIAFEWVCELIETCNKAARLVMVKPSTIASALETMHAFLDDSPYLVEATKGGRS
;
A
#
# COMPACT_ATOMS: atom_id res chain seq x y z
N MET A 1 -14.10 -13.97 -6.12
CA MET A 1 -13.16 -15.10 -5.99
C MET A 1 -12.43 -14.86 -4.66
N VAL A 2 -12.73 -15.64 -3.61
CA VAL A 2 -12.16 -15.40 -2.27
C VAL A 2 -10.81 -16.10 -2.22
N ALA A 3 -9.70 -15.35 -2.23
CA ALA A 3 -8.37 -15.91 -2.06
C ALA A 3 -8.25 -16.43 -0.62
N LEU A 4 -8.30 -17.75 -0.46
CA LEU A 4 -8.01 -18.43 0.80
C LEU A 4 -6.52 -18.22 1.11
N ALA A 5 -6.21 -17.24 1.97
CA ALA A 5 -4.87 -17.09 2.51
C ALA A 5 -4.51 -18.35 3.30
N VAL A 6 -3.61 -19.15 2.73
CA VAL A 6 -3.03 -20.33 3.38
C VAL A 6 -2.26 -19.84 4.60
N ARG A 7 -2.83 -20.04 5.79
CA ARG A 7 -2.17 -19.71 7.05
C ARG A 7 -1.04 -20.71 7.29
N TYR A 8 0.20 -20.26 7.24
CA TYR A 8 1.31 -21.01 7.84
C TYR A 8 1.15 -20.93 9.36
N PHE A 9 1.24 -22.07 10.05
CA PHE A 9 0.99 -22.25 11.49
C PHE A 9 1.78 -21.30 12.42
N TRP A 10 2.81 -20.61 11.89
CA TRP A 10 3.76 -19.79 12.62
C TRP A 10 3.75 -18.30 12.24
N GLN A 11 2.98 -17.88 11.23
CA GLN A 11 2.92 -16.48 10.80
C GLN A 11 1.84 -15.70 11.56
N LYS A 12 2.26 -14.68 12.30
CA LYS A 12 1.37 -13.77 13.04
C LYS A 12 0.81 -12.71 12.08
N PRO A 13 -0.45 -12.27 12.27
CA PRO A 13 -1.00 -11.14 11.52
C PRO A 13 -0.16 -9.88 11.79
N VAL A 14 0.08 -9.09 10.75
CA VAL A 14 0.86 -7.84 10.83
C VAL A 14 -0.09 -6.65 10.83
N GLN A 15 0.18 -5.67 11.69
CA GLN A 15 -0.64 -4.47 11.74
C GLN A 15 -0.38 -3.57 10.53
N CYS A 16 -1.44 -3.22 9.81
CA CYS A 16 -1.38 -2.33 8.67
C CYS A 16 -2.48 -1.26 8.73
N ASN A 17 -2.07 0.00 8.80
CA ASN A 17 -2.97 1.15 8.79
C ASN A 17 -3.09 1.80 7.39
N ALA A 18 -3.05 0.99 6.33
CA ALA A 18 -3.19 1.47 4.95
C ALA A 18 -4.66 1.70 4.56
N ARG A 19 -5.57 0.80 4.94
CA ARG A 19 -6.99 0.88 4.54
C ARG A 19 -7.68 2.19 4.97
N PRO A 20 -7.52 2.71 6.20
CA PRO A 20 -8.05 4.02 6.57
C PRO A 20 -7.50 5.19 5.74
N LEU A 21 -6.24 5.08 5.26
CA LEU A 21 -5.64 6.11 4.41
C LEU A 21 -6.21 6.08 2.99
N VAL A 22 -6.52 4.89 2.46
CA VAL A 22 -7.19 4.76 1.15
C VAL A 22 -8.57 5.40 1.19
N PHE A 23 -9.37 5.14 2.24
CA PHE A 23 -10.65 5.82 2.42
C PHE A 23 -10.52 7.34 2.59
N SER A 24 -9.50 7.79 3.34
CA SER A 24 -9.21 9.23 3.47
C SER A 24 -8.76 9.88 2.16
N ALA A 25 -8.10 9.11 1.29
CA ALA A 25 -7.69 9.55 -0.05
C ALA A 25 -8.90 9.63 -0.99
N GLN A 26 -9.79 8.65 -0.95
CA GLN A 26 -11.08 8.68 -1.67
C GLN A 26 -11.90 9.91 -1.28
N ALA A 27 -12.08 10.15 0.03
CA ALA A 27 -12.79 11.32 0.51
C ALA A 27 -12.13 12.67 0.13
N SER A 28 -10.82 12.69 -0.14
CA SER A 28 -10.14 13.88 -0.70
C SER A 28 -10.44 14.03 -2.19
N LEU A 29 -10.45 12.93 -2.94
CA LEU A 29 -10.76 12.93 -4.36
C LEU A 29 -12.21 13.38 -4.61
N ASP A 30 -13.15 12.90 -3.80
CA ASP A 30 -14.58 13.26 -3.89
C ASP A 30 -14.81 14.75 -3.63
N ARG A 31 -13.93 15.40 -2.86
CA ARG A 31 -13.92 16.85 -2.62
C ARG A 31 -13.23 17.66 -3.72
N GLY A 32 -12.71 16.99 -4.76
CA GLY A 32 -11.95 17.61 -5.85
C GLY A 32 -10.47 17.86 -5.53
N ASP A 33 -9.96 17.41 -4.38
CA ASP A 33 -8.56 17.58 -3.97
C ASP A 33 -7.72 16.37 -4.40
N ALA A 34 -7.37 16.36 -5.69
CA ALA A 34 -6.54 15.33 -6.30
C ALA A 34 -5.12 15.26 -5.70
N ILE A 35 -4.55 16.40 -5.29
CA ILE A 35 -3.19 16.46 -4.74
C ILE A 35 -3.17 15.77 -3.37
N ALA A 36 -4.09 16.13 -2.47
CA ALA A 36 -4.19 15.48 -1.17
C ALA A 36 -4.52 14.00 -1.30
N ALA A 37 -5.40 13.61 -2.23
CA ALA A 37 -5.71 12.22 -2.51
C ALA A 37 -4.44 11.44 -2.90
N GLY A 38 -3.63 11.95 -3.84
CA GLY A 38 -2.38 11.32 -4.25
C GLY A 38 -1.33 11.22 -3.13
N CYS A 39 -1.20 12.25 -2.29
CA CYS A 39 -0.31 12.24 -1.13
C CYS A 39 -0.71 11.18 -0.09
N LYS A 40 -2.00 11.07 0.21
CA LYS A 40 -2.53 10.06 1.14
C LYS A 40 -2.39 8.65 0.59
N LEU A 41 -2.65 8.47 -0.70
CA LEU A 41 -2.47 7.19 -1.39
C LEU A 41 -0.99 6.75 -1.38
N LYS A 42 -0.05 7.68 -1.59
CA LYS A 42 1.38 7.41 -1.45
C LYS A 42 1.74 6.81 -0.09
N GLU A 43 1.21 7.40 0.97
CA GLU A 43 1.46 6.94 2.33
C GLU A 43 0.76 5.60 2.60
N ALA A 44 -0.43 5.37 2.04
CA ALA A 44 -1.11 4.08 2.10
C ALA A 44 -0.29 2.96 1.45
N ILE A 45 0.22 3.19 0.23
CA ILE A 45 1.10 2.26 -0.49
C ILE A 45 2.36 1.96 0.34
N ARG A 46 2.96 2.99 0.93
CA ARG A 46 4.16 2.81 1.78
C ARG A 46 3.85 1.90 2.98
N ARG A 47 2.75 2.13 3.69
CA ARG A 47 2.37 1.34 4.87
C ARG A 47 2.02 -0.09 4.52
N TRP A 48 1.31 -0.29 3.41
CA TRP A 48 1.05 -1.62 2.87
C TRP A 48 2.35 -2.37 2.56
N LEU A 49 3.24 -1.76 1.77
CA LEU A 49 4.54 -2.38 1.41
C LEU A 49 5.43 -2.69 2.61
N VAL A 50 5.42 -1.85 3.66
CA VAL A 50 6.16 -2.16 4.90
C VAL A 50 5.57 -3.39 5.57
N ALA A 51 4.25 -3.46 5.70
CA ALA A 51 3.57 -4.57 6.37
C ALA A 51 3.71 -5.89 5.59
N GLU A 52 3.65 -5.83 4.25
CA GLU A 52 3.98 -6.95 3.36
C GLU A 52 5.40 -7.45 3.58
N CYS A 53 6.38 -6.53 3.56
CA CYS A 53 7.77 -6.89 3.79
C CYS A 53 8.03 -7.46 5.19
N GLU A 54 7.28 -7.01 6.19
CA GLU A 54 7.36 -7.53 7.56
C GLU A 54 6.78 -8.94 7.64
N TYR A 55 5.60 -9.16 7.05
CA TYR A 55 4.94 -10.47 7.02
C TYR A 55 5.80 -11.54 6.34
N PHE A 56 6.43 -11.19 5.22
CA PHE A 56 7.33 -12.08 4.49
C PHE A 56 8.78 -12.06 4.98
N GLY A 57 9.11 -11.27 6.01
CA GLY A 57 10.46 -11.19 6.56
C GLY A 57 11.52 -10.66 5.58
N CYS A 58 11.12 -9.91 4.55
CA CYS A 58 12.01 -9.39 3.51
C CYS A 58 12.27 -7.88 3.63
N ALA A 59 11.91 -7.27 4.77
CA ALA A 59 12.10 -5.85 5.00
C ALA A 59 13.59 -5.43 4.87
N PRO A 60 13.91 -4.42 4.04
CA PRO A 60 15.28 -3.96 3.87
C PRO A 60 15.79 -3.30 5.15
N ARG A 61 16.92 -3.80 5.67
CA ARG A 61 17.59 -3.24 6.86
C ARG A 61 18.37 -1.98 6.47
N LEU A 62 17.70 -0.83 6.51
CA LEU A 62 18.31 0.47 6.18
C LEU A 62 18.29 1.42 7.39
N ARG A 63 19.30 2.30 7.47
CA ARG A 63 19.38 3.38 8.48
C ARG A 63 18.29 4.45 8.33
N ARG A 64 17.68 4.54 7.15
CA ARG A 64 16.58 5.47 6.84
C ARG A 64 15.37 4.65 6.41
N PRO A 65 14.14 5.17 6.60
CA PRO A 65 12.94 4.50 6.12
C PRO A 65 13.08 4.22 4.61
N PRO A 66 12.91 2.96 4.17
CA PRO A 66 13.06 2.60 2.78
C PRO A 66 12.03 3.33 1.91
N SER A 67 12.42 3.67 0.68
CA SER A 67 11.48 4.21 -0.29
C SER A 67 10.46 3.12 -0.69
N PRO A 68 9.22 3.50 -1.07
CA PRO A 68 8.23 2.53 -1.57
C PRO A 68 8.78 1.63 -2.68
N LYS A 69 9.55 2.19 -3.62
CA LYS A 69 10.17 1.43 -4.71
C LYS A 69 11.22 0.43 -4.21
N ALA A 70 11.94 0.73 -3.12
CA ALA A 70 12.87 -0.20 -2.50
C ALA A 70 12.15 -1.37 -1.81
N LEU A 71 11.03 -1.10 -1.13
CA LEU A 71 10.19 -2.15 -0.53
C LEU A 71 9.58 -3.08 -1.60
N ALA A 72 9.01 -2.52 -2.67
CA ALA A 72 8.49 -3.30 -3.78
C ALA A 72 9.56 -4.20 -4.44
N ARG A 73 10.79 -3.69 -4.59
CA ARG A 73 11.92 -4.49 -5.08
C ARG A 73 12.31 -5.62 -4.13
N ALA A 74 12.23 -5.38 -2.82
CA ALA A 74 12.51 -6.40 -1.82
C ALA A 74 11.49 -7.55 -1.90
N LEU A 75 10.20 -7.24 -2.01
CA LEU A 75 9.13 -8.24 -2.21
C LEU A 75 9.32 -9.03 -3.51
N LYS A 76 9.65 -8.35 -4.62
CA LYS A 76 9.94 -9.02 -5.90
C LYS A 76 11.15 -9.95 -5.78
N LYS A 77 12.24 -9.50 -5.14
CA LYS A 77 13.45 -10.31 -4.95
C LYS A 77 13.18 -11.53 -4.07
N ALA A 78 12.28 -11.41 -3.09
CA ALA A 78 11.85 -12.51 -2.23
C ALA A 78 10.86 -13.47 -2.91
N GLY A 79 10.39 -13.17 -4.13
CA GLY A 79 9.44 -14.03 -4.86
C GLY A 79 7.98 -13.84 -4.46
N HIS A 80 7.67 -12.85 -3.62
CA HIS A 80 6.31 -12.56 -3.13
C HIS A 80 5.57 -11.50 -3.95
N CYS A 81 6.21 -10.96 -4.99
CA CYS A 81 5.59 -10.00 -5.90
C CYS A 81 5.88 -10.43 -7.34
N THR A 82 4.82 -10.76 -8.09
CA THR A 82 4.94 -11.14 -9.50
C THR A 82 5.45 -9.96 -10.33
N PRO A 83 6.07 -10.20 -11.51
CA PRO A 83 6.54 -9.12 -12.37
C PRO A 83 5.45 -8.09 -12.71
N ILE A 84 4.23 -8.56 -13.00
CA ILE A 84 3.06 -7.72 -13.31
C ILE A 84 2.64 -6.90 -12.10
N ALA A 85 2.49 -7.52 -10.92
CA ALA A 85 2.14 -6.80 -9.69
C ALA A 85 3.19 -5.73 -9.35
N PHE A 86 4.47 -6.02 -9.57
CA PHE A 86 5.56 -5.07 -9.35
C PHE A 86 5.46 -3.85 -10.29
N GLU A 87 5.09 -4.06 -11.56
CA GLU A 87 4.88 -2.98 -12.52
C GLU A 87 3.72 -2.07 -12.10
N TRP A 88 2.58 -2.65 -11.73
CA TRP A 88 1.43 -1.90 -11.22
C TRP A 88 1.78 -1.10 -9.97
N VAL A 89 2.50 -1.70 -9.01
CA VAL A 89 2.96 -0.98 -7.81
C VAL A 89 3.90 0.18 -8.16
N CYS A 90 4.80 -0.01 -9.13
CA CYS A 90 5.67 1.07 -9.60
C CYS A 90 4.88 2.21 -10.24
N GLU A 91 3.88 1.90 -11.07
CA GLU A 91 3.01 2.87 -11.72
C GLU A 91 2.19 3.68 -10.70
N LEU A 92 1.64 3.01 -9.67
CA LEU A 92 0.97 3.66 -8.54
C LEU A 92 1.91 4.63 -7.81
N ILE A 93 3.13 4.20 -7.50
CA ILE A 93 4.14 5.04 -6.84
C ILE A 93 4.46 6.26 -7.71
N GLU A 94 4.59 6.10 -9.02
CA GLU A 94 4.89 7.18 -9.95
C GLU A 94 3.75 8.19 -10.06
N THR A 95 2.50 7.71 -10.17
CA THR A 95 1.28 8.53 -10.14
C THR A 95 1.20 9.36 -8.86
N CYS A 96 1.44 8.73 -7.71
CA CYS A 96 1.43 9.41 -6.42
C CYS A 96 2.59 10.41 -6.27
N ASN A 97 3.77 10.11 -6.83
CA ASN A 97 4.90 11.03 -6.85
C ASN A 97 4.65 12.27 -7.72
N LYS A 98 3.94 12.12 -8.85
CA LYS A 98 3.50 13.26 -9.67
C LYS A 98 2.59 14.17 -8.85
N ALA A 99 1.57 13.61 -8.20
CA ALA A 99 0.67 14.36 -7.33
C ALA A 99 1.43 15.08 -6.18
N ALA A 100 2.36 14.38 -5.51
CA ALA A 100 3.16 14.96 -4.43
C ALA A 100 4.13 16.06 -4.88
N ARG A 101 4.47 16.12 -6.17
CA ARG A 101 5.28 17.20 -6.78
C ARG A 101 4.42 18.32 -7.36
N LEU A 102 3.13 18.36 -7.02
CA LEU A 102 2.16 19.33 -7.54
C LEU A 102 2.01 19.29 -9.07
N VAL A 103 2.34 18.15 -9.69
CA VAL A 103 2.07 17.92 -11.10
C VAL A 103 0.60 17.57 -11.25
N MET A 104 -0.06 18.15 -12.24
CA MET A 104 -1.46 17.86 -12.53
C MET A 104 -1.62 16.38 -12.91
N VAL A 105 -2.38 15.64 -12.10
CA VAL A 105 -2.78 14.25 -12.36
C VAL A 105 -4.29 14.24 -12.56
N LYS A 106 -4.77 13.55 -13.60
CA LYS A 106 -6.21 13.45 -13.86
C LYS A 106 -6.89 12.76 -12.68
N PRO A 107 -8.05 13.26 -12.19
CA PRO A 107 -8.79 12.62 -11.11
C PRO A 107 -9.10 11.15 -11.37
N SER A 108 -9.41 10.79 -12.63
CA SER A 108 -9.65 9.41 -13.03
C SER A 108 -8.45 8.49 -12.82
N THR A 109 -7.23 8.98 -13.03
CA THR A 109 -6.01 8.21 -12.78
C THR A 109 -5.84 7.93 -11.29
N ILE A 110 -6.23 8.87 -10.42
CA ILE A 110 -6.19 8.67 -8.96
C ILE A 110 -7.30 7.70 -8.53
N ALA A 111 -8.49 7.78 -9.13
CA ALA A 111 -9.58 6.85 -8.86
C ALA A 111 -9.17 5.40 -9.18
N SER A 112 -8.62 5.15 -10.39
CA SER A 112 -8.11 3.82 -10.76
C SER A 112 -6.98 3.37 -9.83
N ALA A 113 -6.12 4.30 -9.40
CA ALA A 113 -5.06 3.98 -8.44
C ALA A 113 -5.58 3.59 -7.05
N LEU A 114 -6.69 4.19 -6.61
CA LEU A 114 -7.39 3.84 -5.36
C LEU A 114 -8.06 2.47 -5.46
N GLU A 115 -8.72 2.16 -6.58
CA GLU A 115 -9.33 0.85 -6.85
C GLU A 115 -8.27 -0.27 -6.82
N THR A 116 -7.15 -0.08 -7.50
CA THR A 116 -6.03 -1.04 -7.47
C THR A 116 -5.48 -1.23 -6.05
N MET A 117 -5.38 -0.15 -5.27
CA MET A 117 -4.92 -0.25 -3.88
C MET A 117 -5.91 -1.00 -2.99
N HIS A 118 -7.23 -0.83 -3.21
CA HIS A 118 -8.25 -1.62 -2.54
C HIS A 118 -8.10 -3.11 -2.85
N ALA A 119 -7.92 -3.47 -4.13
CA ALA A 119 -7.69 -4.85 -4.55
C ALA A 119 -6.46 -5.46 -3.86
N PHE A 120 -5.33 -4.75 -3.82
CA PHE A 120 -4.14 -5.24 -3.10
C PHE A 120 -4.38 -5.46 -1.61
N LEU A 121 -5.14 -4.59 -0.94
CA LEU A 121 -5.48 -4.76 0.47
C LEU A 121 -6.46 -5.89 0.72
N ASP A 122 -7.37 -6.18 -0.21
CA ASP A 122 -8.28 -7.31 -0.13
C ASP A 122 -7.55 -8.64 -0.37
N ASP A 123 -6.54 -8.65 -1.24
CA ASP A 123 -5.65 -9.80 -1.50
C ASP A 123 -4.64 -10.06 -0.36
N SER A 124 -4.57 -9.18 0.64
CA SER A 124 -3.63 -9.25 1.77
C SER A 124 -4.36 -9.44 3.13
N PRO A 125 -5.17 -10.49 3.32
CA PRO A 125 -6.05 -10.64 4.50
C PRO A 125 -5.30 -10.90 5.82
N TYR A 126 -4.00 -11.16 5.76
CA TYR A 126 -3.11 -11.27 6.93
C TYR A 126 -2.70 -9.91 7.49
N LEU A 127 -2.97 -8.83 6.77
CA LEU A 127 -2.79 -7.47 7.23
C LEU A 127 -4.01 -7.01 8.01
N VAL A 128 -3.86 -6.87 9.32
CA VAL A 128 -4.94 -6.48 10.22
C VAL A 128 -4.88 -4.99 10.55
N GLU A 129 -6.02 -4.32 10.62
CA GLU A 129 -6.05 -2.94 11.11
C GLU A 129 -5.65 -2.89 12.58
N ALA A 130 -4.97 -1.81 12.99
CA ALA A 130 -4.70 -1.60 14.40
C ALA A 130 -6.03 -1.33 15.13
N THR A 131 -6.51 -2.30 15.91
CA THR A 131 -7.66 -2.10 16.79
C THR A 131 -7.36 -0.96 17.76
N LYS A 132 -8.07 0.16 17.65
CA LYS A 132 -8.06 1.20 18.68
C LYS A 132 -8.67 0.60 19.96
N GLY A 133 -7.86 0.14 20.90
CA GLY A 133 -8.39 -0.34 22.18
C GLY A 133 -7.42 -1.16 23.02
N GLY A 134 -6.67 -0.46 23.87
CA GLY A 134 -5.90 -1.03 24.97
C GLY A 134 -5.55 0.06 25.96
N ARG A 135 -6.57 0.74 26.52
CA ARG A 135 -6.41 1.35 27.84
C ARG A 135 -6.36 0.19 28.83
N SER A 136 -5.18 -0.11 29.36
CA SER A 136 -5.02 -0.77 30.66
C SER A 136 -4.54 0.29 31.64
#